data_AF-A0A6M3HT88-F1
#
_entry.id   AF-A0A6M3HT88-F1
#
_cell.length_a   1.000
_cell.length_b   1.000
_cell.length_c   1.000
_cell.angle_alpha   90.00
_cell.angle_beta   90.00
_cell.angle_gamma   90.00
#
_symmetry.space_group_name_H-M   'P 1'
#
loop_
_entity.id
_entity.type
_entity.pdbx_description
1 polymer ?
#
loop_
_entity_poly.entity_id
_entity_poly.type
_entity_poly.pdbx_seq_one_letter_code
_entity_poly.pdbx_strand_id
1 'polypeptide(L)'
;MAIQAIIRNDINTYVNRLRFINEYDDKLRNYKVMNQDPLPEYHELDTIYINPSNKKYSFHYNKEGIVELIIGKLPSEIVSNIHLNVSNIPAKITIELKEFFAIELLVYHINKAELIRANKNKPQQSLIAIDKLLNIKPWLEGIAIYFGLIRPKNLSTEEKVIWNKNFKTWDGKNKPFTHQDYNRGVQLFRKPSNNKSQESFIGLLKSETKQKDNSIYLLQKHVGIYNKKNIGEIINFLNNNPSTPLACSLTRSGHTIAIGNYKKMGYRLIDHDRYKKSINSDSLHQDIMKRLFREKSYNPMRKCAISILVFGVEKSQDNLVPKNTFDLTEEDYWNFLISNANMSSDAGLLHLALRHGHADAIRSYIEVIEKVNMNNNTDKQKLLAAKDSGEVPGLFMALQNGHAAAVESYIKNIANINGINKQELLAAKNSDGVPGLYAALYKGNTEAIKSYIEAVVNINGIIKQELLAAKNSVGTPGLVIALRYNQTDAIAVYLKIKDNNSTYANYIMQGYENYRKTFKNDILEWARNYKPKKMKEKETYSLLISLLSFNRSNLKIFKKNTTESIKLLNNIPHWR
;
A
#
# COMPACT_ATOMS: atom_id res chain seq x y z
N MET A 1 6.65 -9.94 8.25
CA MET A 1 6.46 -8.52 7.92
C MET A 1 6.26 -8.25 6.43
N ALA A 2 7.13 -8.72 5.53
CA ALA A 2 6.87 -8.64 4.07
C ALA A 2 5.51 -9.26 3.71
N ILE A 3 5.21 -10.44 4.27
CA ILE A 3 3.89 -11.07 4.18
C ILE A 3 2.79 -10.19 4.81
N GLN A 4 3.01 -9.49 5.93
CA GLN A 4 2.01 -8.56 6.48
C GLN A 4 1.77 -7.31 5.60
N ALA A 5 2.81 -6.80 4.93
CA ALA A 5 2.71 -5.68 3.99
C ALA A 5 1.98 -6.09 2.70
N ILE A 6 2.22 -7.32 2.23
CA ILE A 6 1.51 -7.96 1.11
C ILE A 6 0.05 -8.25 1.51
N ILE A 7 -0.19 -8.74 2.73
CA ILE A 7 -1.51 -9.07 3.28
C ILE A 7 -2.41 -7.84 3.46
N ARG A 8 -1.83 -6.71 3.88
CA ARG A 8 -2.54 -5.43 3.97
C ARG A 8 -2.75 -4.78 2.60
N ASN A 9 -2.36 -5.45 1.52
CA ASN A 9 -2.41 -4.95 0.15
C ASN A 9 -1.67 -3.61 -0.02
N ASP A 10 -0.63 -3.44 0.79
CA ASP A 10 0.10 -2.19 1.00
C ASP A 10 1.42 -2.22 0.23
N ILE A 11 1.55 -3.05 -0.82
CA ILE A 11 2.79 -3.19 -1.61
C ILE A 11 3.20 -1.82 -2.17
N ASN A 12 2.25 -1.03 -2.68
CA ASN A 12 2.52 0.33 -3.13
C ASN A 12 2.98 1.24 -1.98
N THR A 13 2.43 1.12 -0.78
CA THR A 13 2.90 1.90 0.37
C THR A 13 4.23 1.38 0.91
N TYR A 14 4.53 0.09 0.82
CA TYR A 14 5.84 -0.49 1.12
C TYR A 14 6.88 0.05 0.15
N VAL A 15 6.59 0.03 -1.15
CA VAL A 15 7.43 0.63 -2.20
C VAL A 15 7.54 2.15 -2.01
N ASN A 16 6.46 2.85 -1.66
CA ASN A 16 6.48 4.30 -1.41
C ASN A 16 7.24 4.66 -0.13
N ARG A 17 7.17 3.83 0.94
CA ARG A 17 7.98 4.00 2.16
C ARG A 17 9.46 3.75 1.88
N LEU A 18 9.78 2.73 1.10
CA LEU A 18 11.15 2.49 0.62
C LEU A 18 11.65 3.65 -0.25
N ARG A 19 10.81 4.14 -1.19
CA ARG A 19 11.14 5.31 -2.01
C ARG A 19 11.37 6.55 -1.15
N PHE A 20 10.53 6.79 -0.15
CA PHE A 20 10.66 7.89 0.79
C PHE A 20 11.94 7.80 1.64
N ILE A 21 12.36 6.59 2.01
CA ILE A 21 13.65 6.37 2.68
C ILE A 21 14.80 6.66 1.71
N ASN A 22 14.72 6.16 0.49
CA ASN A 22 15.74 6.38 -0.53
C ASN A 22 15.87 7.88 -0.93
N GLU A 23 14.80 8.66 -0.82
CA GLU A 23 14.86 10.13 -1.00
C GLU A 23 15.81 10.80 0.01
N TYR A 24 16.11 10.16 1.16
CA TYR A 24 17.11 10.66 2.11
C TYR A 24 18.55 10.33 1.72
N ASP A 25 18.77 9.22 1.01
CA ASP A 25 20.09 8.92 0.44
C ASP A 25 20.47 9.98 -0.60
N ASP A 26 19.51 10.40 -1.44
CA ASP A 26 19.71 11.42 -2.45
C ASP A 26 20.04 12.80 -1.83
N LYS A 27 19.52 13.12 -0.65
CA LYS A 27 19.80 14.39 0.06
C LYS A 27 21.25 14.54 0.47
N LEU A 28 21.93 13.45 0.79
CA LEU A 28 23.34 13.45 1.23
C LEU A 28 24.29 12.95 0.14
N ARG A 29 23.79 12.71 -1.07
CA ARG A 29 24.56 12.12 -2.18
C ARG A 29 25.85 12.86 -2.47
N ASN A 30 25.79 14.19 -2.48
CA ASN A 30 26.91 15.07 -2.80
C ASN A 30 27.79 15.41 -1.58
N TYR A 31 27.41 14.97 -0.38
CA TYR A 31 28.16 15.32 0.83
C TYR A 31 29.55 14.66 0.82
N LYS A 32 30.57 15.34 1.31
CA LYS A 32 31.88 14.73 1.60
C LYS A 32 31.85 14.12 3.00
N VAL A 33 32.61 13.06 3.23
CA VAL A 33 32.78 12.51 4.59
C VAL A 33 34.25 12.62 4.95
N MET A 34 34.56 13.33 6.02
CA MET A 34 35.93 13.63 6.46
C MET A 34 36.17 13.11 7.87
N ASN A 35 37.32 12.46 8.05
CA ASN A 35 37.80 12.05 9.36
C ASN A 35 38.57 13.20 10.00
N GLN A 36 38.13 13.68 11.17
CA GLN A 36 38.75 14.79 11.88
C GLN A 36 38.73 14.58 13.40
N ASP A 37 39.91 14.71 14.02
CA ASP A 37 40.11 14.61 15.47
C ASP A 37 40.92 15.81 15.96
N PRO A 38 40.35 16.75 16.74
CA PRO A 38 38.96 16.81 17.21
C PRO A 38 37.96 17.19 16.10
N LEU A 39 36.66 16.99 16.33
CA LEU A 39 35.62 17.50 15.42
C LEU A 39 35.73 19.03 15.29
N PRO A 40 35.46 19.60 14.11
CA PRO A 40 35.65 21.04 13.89
C PRO A 40 34.64 21.88 14.67
N GLU A 41 35.05 23.10 15.03
CA GLU A 41 34.16 24.15 15.54
C GLU A 41 33.32 24.79 14.42
N TYR A 42 33.82 24.75 13.17
CA TYR A 42 33.15 25.27 11.98
C TYR A 42 32.99 24.17 10.92
N HIS A 43 31.75 23.93 10.49
CA HIS A 43 31.43 22.90 9.50
C HIS A 43 31.25 23.50 8.11
N GLU A 44 32.01 22.98 7.15
CA GLU A 44 31.76 23.25 5.74
C GLU A 44 30.37 22.72 5.32
N LEU A 45 29.73 23.44 4.39
CA LEU A 45 28.49 22.97 3.76
C LEU A 45 28.76 21.66 3.02
N ASP A 46 27.75 20.80 2.98
CA ASP A 46 27.79 19.50 2.31
C ASP A 46 28.97 18.62 2.78
N THR A 47 29.36 18.71 4.05
CA THR A 47 30.47 17.96 4.61
C THR A 47 30.11 17.32 5.95
N ILE A 48 30.35 16.01 6.06
CA ILE A 48 30.11 15.20 7.25
C ILE A 48 31.43 14.91 7.94
N TYR A 49 31.56 15.37 9.18
CA TYR A 49 32.75 15.15 9.97
C TYR A 49 32.52 13.98 10.91
N ILE A 50 33.48 13.06 10.92
CA ILE A 50 33.50 11.92 11.82
C ILE A 50 34.76 11.93 12.67
N ASN A 51 34.63 11.51 13.91
CA ASN A 51 35.73 11.25 14.82
C ASN A 51 35.60 9.80 15.29
N PRO A 52 36.32 8.86 14.66
CA PRO A 52 36.30 7.45 15.03
C PRO A 52 36.82 7.20 16.45
N SER A 53 37.81 7.97 16.92
CA SER A 53 38.45 7.84 18.24
C SER A 53 37.45 7.97 19.38
N ASN A 54 36.58 8.98 19.32
CA ASN A 54 35.53 9.21 20.34
C ASN A 54 34.12 8.81 19.86
N LYS A 55 34.02 8.18 18.68
CA LYS A 55 32.80 7.70 18.05
C LYS A 55 31.75 8.80 17.85
N LYS A 56 32.14 10.03 17.57
CA LYS A 56 31.19 11.13 17.31
C LYS A 56 31.16 11.51 15.84
N TYR A 57 30.06 12.11 15.41
CA TYR A 57 29.97 12.77 14.12
C TYR A 57 29.18 14.08 14.24
N SER A 58 29.41 14.98 13.29
CA SER A 58 28.66 16.22 13.17
C SER A 58 28.63 16.75 11.74
N PHE A 59 27.51 17.34 11.33
CA PHE A 59 27.37 17.97 10.02
C PHE A 59 26.23 18.98 9.97
N HIS A 60 26.36 19.96 9.08
CA HIS A 60 25.28 20.88 8.75
C HIS A 60 24.41 20.32 7.63
N TYR A 61 23.10 20.36 7.80
CA TYR A 61 22.14 20.08 6.75
C TYR A 61 21.35 21.35 6.42
N ASN A 62 21.41 21.79 5.16
CA ASN A 62 20.65 22.95 4.70
C ASN A 62 19.26 22.51 4.20
N LYS A 63 18.21 22.99 4.85
CA LYS A 63 16.83 22.81 4.42
C LYS A 63 16.24 24.15 4.04
N GLU A 64 16.09 24.40 2.74
CA GLU A 64 15.35 25.57 2.22
C GLU A 64 15.87 26.91 2.78
N GLY A 65 17.18 27.02 3.02
CA GLY A 65 17.81 28.24 3.55
C GLY A 65 18.04 28.25 5.06
N ILE A 66 17.59 27.21 5.79
CA ILE A 66 17.86 27.05 7.22
C ILE A 66 18.94 25.97 7.40
N VAL A 67 20.06 26.35 8.03
CA VAL A 67 21.16 25.44 8.34
C VAL A 67 20.93 24.82 9.71
N GLU A 68 20.87 23.48 9.75
CA GLU A 68 20.63 22.71 10.98
C GLU A 68 21.86 21.87 11.32
N LEU A 69 22.35 21.97 12.55
CA LEU A 69 23.47 21.17 13.05
C LEU A 69 22.96 19.81 13.56
N ILE A 70 23.48 18.74 12.96
CA ILE A 70 23.20 17.35 13.34
C ILE A 70 24.44 16.80 14.01
N ILE A 71 24.27 16.26 15.22
CA ILE A 71 25.33 15.63 16.00
C ILE A 71 24.87 14.26 16.48
N GLY A 72 25.79 13.31 16.56
CA GLY A 72 25.46 11.97 17.06
C GLY A 72 26.67 11.10 17.34
N LYS A 73 26.41 9.80 17.50
CA LYS A 73 27.43 8.79 17.79
C LYS A 73 27.48 7.72 16.71
N LEU A 74 28.68 7.34 16.32
CA LEU A 74 28.93 6.23 15.41
C LEU A 74 28.77 4.89 16.16
N PRO A 75 28.07 3.91 15.57
CA PRO A 75 28.08 2.53 16.02
C PRO A 75 29.50 1.97 16.06
N SER A 76 29.79 1.09 17.03
CA SER A 76 31.14 0.56 17.24
C SER A 76 31.64 -0.27 16.05
N GLU A 77 30.72 -0.80 15.26
CA GLU A 77 30.96 -1.65 14.10
C GLU A 77 31.33 -0.84 12.86
N ILE A 78 30.73 0.34 12.72
CA ILE A 78 31.12 1.30 11.69
C ILE A 78 32.53 1.82 12.01
N VAL A 79 32.79 2.09 13.29
CA VAL A 79 34.11 2.51 13.78
C VAL A 79 35.17 1.42 13.54
N SER A 80 34.85 0.14 13.77
CA SER A 80 35.80 -0.96 13.52
C SER A 80 36.17 -1.15 12.05
N ASN A 81 35.34 -0.67 11.12
CA ASN A 81 35.61 -0.72 9.68
C ASN A 81 36.42 0.47 9.17
N ILE A 82 36.56 1.54 9.97
CA ILE A 82 37.34 2.73 9.64
C ILE A 82 38.73 2.54 10.24
N HIS A 83 39.72 2.17 9.42
CA HIS A 83 41.11 2.13 9.89
C HIS A 83 41.54 3.52 10.38
N LEU A 84 41.96 3.60 11.64
CA LEU A 84 42.11 4.82 12.43
C LEU A 84 43.10 5.89 11.89
N ASN A 85 43.82 5.63 10.79
CA ASN A 85 44.96 6.45 10.36
C ASN A 85 44.88 6.99 8.91
N VAL A 86 43.69 7.12 8.31
CA VAL A 86 43.57 7.69 6.95
C VAL A 86 42.68 8.93 6.96
N SER A 87 43.23 10.06 6.51
CA SER A 87 42.51 11.33 6.28
C SER A 87 41.51 11.22 5.12
N ASN A 88 41.74 10.31 4.18
CA ASN A 88 40.81 9.94 3.11
C ASN A 88 40.12 8.60 3.37
N ILE A 89 38.81 8.64 3.61
CA ILE A 89 37.98 7.44 3.81
C ILE A 89 37.82 6.72 2.45
N PRO A 90 38.04 5.39 2.37
CA PRO A 90 37.81 4.63 1.14
C PRO A 90 36.40 4.82 0.58
N ALA A 91 36.27 5.02 -0.73
CA ALA A 91 34.99 5.33 -1.39
C ALA A 91 33.86 4.34 -1.06
N LYS A 92 34.18 3.05 -0.89
CA LYS A 92 33.22 2.02 -0.46
C LYS A 92 32.67 2.33 0.93
N ILE A 93 33.53 2.65 1.90
CA ILE A 93 33.15 3.00 3.27
C ILE A 93 32.41 4.35 3.30
N THR A 94 32.79 5.30 2.45
CA THR A 94 32.08 6.56 2.28
C THR A 94 30.61 6.35 1.86
N ILE A 95 30.34 5.40 0.96
CA ILE A 95 28.97 5.05 0.57
C ILE A 95 28.21 4.47 1.78
N GLU A 96 28.82 3.54 2.52
CA GLU A 96 28.17 2.92 3.68
C GLU A 96 27.84 3.92 4.78
N LEU A 97 28.74 4.88 5.00
CA LEU A 97 28.58 5.99 5.94
C LEU A 97 27.48 6.95 5.50
N LYS A 98 27.39 7.28 4.21
CA LYS A 98 26.33 8.15 3.68
C LYS A 98 24.94 7.55 3.87
N GLU A 99 24.78 6.26 3.61
CA GLU A 99 23.52 5.55 3.87
C GLU A 99 23.16 5.57 5.37
N PHE A 100 24.16 5.41 6.26
CA PHE A 100 23.95 5.57 7.70
C PHE A 100 23.49 6.99 8.05
N PHE A 101 24.17 8.03 7.55
CA PHE A 101 23.81 9.42 7.84
C PHE A 101 22.46 9.84 7.24
N ALA A 102 22.05 9.25 6.13
CA ALA A 102 20.72 9.46 5.54
C ALA A 102 19.61 8.94 6.47
N ILE A 103 19.83 7.78 7.10
CA ILE A 103 18.93 7.22 8.12
C ILE A 103 18.92 8.11 9.37
N GLU A 104 20.08 8.56 9.85
CA GLU A 104 20.16 9.47 11.01
C GLU A 104 19.42 10.80 10.76
N LEU A 105 19.57 11.36 9.55
CA LEU A 105 18.83 12.55 9.13
C LEU A 105 17.31 12.29 9.09
N LEU A 106 16.88 11.12 8.65
CA LEU A 106 15.46 10.71 8.67
C LEU A 106 14.93 10.63 10.11
N VAL A 107 15.66 9.96 11.00
CA VAL A 107 15.30 9.85 12.42
C VAL A 107 15.21 11.23 13.07
N TYR A 108 16.18 12.10 12.82
CA TYR A 108 16.18 13.49 13.30
C TYR A 108 14.91 14.24 12.84
N HIS A 109 14.58 14.17 11.54
CA HIS A 109 13.37 14.80 11.01
C HIS A 109 12.07 14.22 11.57
N ILE A 110 12.01 12.91 11.84
CA ILE A 110 10.85 12.27 12.49
C ILE A 110 10.68 12.81 13.92
N ASN A 111 11.75 12.83 14.72
CA ASN A 111 11.70 13.34 16.10
C ASN A 111 11.28 14.81 16.15
N LYS A 112 11.80 15.62 15.22
CA LYS A 112 11.40 17.03 15.06
C LYS A 112 9.93 17.17 14.69
N ALA A 113 9.42 16.33 13.80
CA ALA A 113 8.01 16.29 13.44
C ALA A 113 7.11 15.96 14.65
N GLU A 114 7.54 15.08 15.55
CA GLU A 114 6.83 14.77 16.79
C GLU A 114 6.78 15.95 17.75
N LEU A 115 7.91 16.65 17.92
CA LEU A 115 7.98 17.86 18.75
C LEU A 115 7.08 18.98 18.20
N ILE A 116 7.03 19.13 16.88
CA ILE A 116 6.13 20.10 16.24
C ILE A 116 4.67 19.71 16.47
N ARG A 117 4.32 18.42 16.34
CA ARG A 117 2.95 17.92 16.58
C ARG A 117 2.51 18.08 18.06
N ALA A 118 3.43 17.96 19.00
CA ALA A 118 3.15 18.13 20.43
C ALA A 118 2.87 19.61 20.80
N ASN A 119 3.43 20.56 20.05
CA ASN A 119 3.24 22.00 20.26
C ASN A 119 1.99 22.51 19.53
N LYS A 120 0.87 22.64 20.24
CA LYS A 120 -0.48 23.00 19.72
C LYS A 120 -0.63 24.37 19.02
N ASN A 121 0.42 25.17 18.85
CA ASN A 121 0.34 26.61 18.48
C ASN A 121 1.02 27.00 17.13
N LYS A 122 1.06 26.16 16.08
CA LYS A 122 1.62 26.58 14.77
C LYS A 122 0.68 26.36 13.56
N PRO A 123 0.75 27.20 12.50
CA PRO A 123 -0.24 27.25 11.42
C PRO A 123 -0.22 26.05 10.47
N GLN A 124 -1.39 25.77 9.88
CA GLN A 124 -1.79 24.56 9.14
C GLN A 124 -1.07 24.25 7.82
N GLN A 125 -0.18 25.10 7.29
CA GLN A 125 0.46 24.85 5.98
C GLN A 125 1.60 23.82 5.99
N SER A 126 2.16 23.46 7.16
CA SER A 126 3.28 22.49 7.27
C SER A 126 2.88 21.04 7.59
N LEU A 127 1.59 20.74 7.77
CA LEU A 127 1.13 19.42 8.24
C LEU A 127 1.42 18.27 7.27
N ILE A 128 1.40 18.48 5.95
CA ILE A 128 1.52 17.37 4.98
C ILE A 128 2.92 16.72 5.03
N ALA A 129 3.98 17.51 5.18
CA ALA A 129 5.34 16.99 5.29
C ALA A 129 5.58 16.30 6.65
N ILE A 130 4.96 16.83 7.71
CA ILE A 130 4.97 16.25 9.07
C ILE A 130 4.23 14.91 9.08
N ASP A 131 3.04 14.83 8.48
CA ASP A 131 2.24 13.61 8.41
C ASP A 131 2.96 12.50 7.62
N LYS A 132 3.66 12.84 6.53
CA LYS A 132 4.51 11.87 5.80
C LYS A 132 5.61 11.27 6.69
N LEU A 133 6.29 12.10 7.49
CA LEU A 133 7.33 11.67 8.43
C LEU A 133 6.77 10.82 9.57
N LEU A 134 5.63 11.20 10.13
CA LEU A 134 5.01 10.48 11.23
C LEU A 134 4.38 9.15 10.80
N ASN A 135 3.95 9.04 9.54
CA ASN A 135 3.37 7.81 8.99
C ASN A 135 4.40 6.69 8.74
N ILE A 136 5.70 6.99 8.66
CA ILE A 136 6.75 5.96 8.50
C ILE A 136 7.26 5.43 9.85
N LYS A 137 7.10 6.18 10.94
CA LYS A 137 7.60 5.81 12.27
C LYS A 137 7.11 4.43 12.76
N PRO A 138 5.81 4.10 12.75
CA PRO A 138 5.33 2.79 13.20
C PRO A 138 5.88 1.62 12.37
N TRP A 139 6.22 1.87 11.11
CA TRP A 139 6.82 0.88 10.23
C TRP A 139 8.29 0.60 10.59
N LEU A 140 9.07 1.66 10.88
CA LEU A 140 10.45 1.53 11.37
C LEU A 140 10.50 0.83 12.74
N GLU A 141 9.59 1.17 13.65
CA GLU A 141 9.47 0.51 14.96
C GLU A 141 9.11 -0.97 14.82
N GLY A 142 8.18 -1.31 13.91
CA GLY A 142 7.83 -2.70 13.61
C GLY A 142 9.02 -3.51 13.06
N ILE A 143 9.82 -2.90 12.18
CA ILE A 143 11.06 -3.49 11.66
C ILE A 143 12.05 -3.72 12.80
N ALA A 144 12.28 -2.71 13.64
CA ALA A 144 13.18 -2.79 14.77
C ALA A 144 12.77 -3.90 15.74
N ILE A 145 11.47 -4.06 16.02
CA ILE A 145 10.94 -5.16 16.85
C ILE A 145 11.20 -6.52 16.18
N TYR A 146 10.95 -6.65 14.88
CA TYR A 146 11.13 -7.90 14.15
C TYR A 146 12.59 -8.36 14.10
N PHE A 147 13.53 -7.44 13.94
CA PHE A 147 14.96 -7.71 13.99
C PHE A 147 15.51 -7.74 15.43
N GLY A 148 14.66 -7.59 16.45
CA GLY A 148 15.07 -7.68 17.86
C GLY A 148 15.86 -6.47 18.38
N LEU A 149 15.84 -5.35 17.65
CA LEU A 149 16.56 -4.11 17.96
C LEU A 149 15.88 -3.29 19.06
N ILE A 150 14.56 -3.41 19.22
CA ILE A 150 13.79 -2.70 20.24
C ILE A 150 12.81 -3.67 20.93
N ARG A 151 12.69 -3.57 22.26
CA ARG A 151 11.74 -4.37 23.05
C ARG A 151 10.32 -3.81 22.90
N PRO A 152 9.29 -4.66 22.66
CA PRO A 152 7.91 -4.20 22.69
C PRO A 152 7.57 -3.73 24.11
N LYS A 153 7.06 -2.50 24.23
CA LYS A 153 6.83 -1.86 25.54
C LYS A 153 5.74 -2.53 26.39
N ASN A 154 4.88 -3.37 25.80
CA ASN A 154 3.67 -3.91 26.43
C ASN A 154 3.56 -5.45 26.38
N LEU A 155 4.64 -6.20 26.59
CA LEU A 155 4.57 -7.67 26.66
C LEU A 155 4.02 -8.15 28.01
N SER A 156 3.09 -9.10 27.98
CA SER A 156 2.65 -9.86 29.15
C SER A 156 3.79 -10.73 29.72
N THR A 157 3.65 -11.21 30.95
CA THR A 157 4.66 -12.05 31.61
C THR A 157 4.97 -13.34 30.84
N GLU A 158 3.93 -14.01 30.32
CA GLU A 158 4.06 -15.20 29.49
C GLU A 158 4.71 -14.89 28.14
N GLU A 159 4.37 -13.75 27.53
CA GLU A 159 4.97 -13.29 26.28
C GLU A 159 6.44 -12.91 26.46
N LYS A 160 6.83 -12.34 27.61
CA LYS A 160 8.25 -12.08 27.96
C LYS A 160 9.04 -13.38 28.10
N VAL A 161 8.46 -14.42 28.71
CA VAL A 161 9.13 -15.73 28.87
C VAL A 161 9.35 -16.39 27.51
N ILE A 162 8.33 -16.38 26.64
CA ILE A 162 8.42 -16.92 25.28
C ILE A 162 9.38 -16.09 24.42
N TRP A 163 9.34 -14.76 24.53
CA TRP A 163 10.29 -13.84 23.87
C TRP A 163 11.73 -14.16 24.26
N ASN A 164 12.02 -14.25 25.55
CA ASN A 164 13.36 -14.54 26.07
C ASN A 164 13.86 -15.94 25.67
N LYS A 165 12.96 -16.92 25.53
CA LYS A 165 13.29 -18.29 25.08
C LYS A 165 13.62 -18.34 23.58
N ASN A 166 12.91 -17.57 22.76
CA ASN A 166 13.15 -17.50 21.31
C ASN A 166 14.36 -16.65 20.94
N PHE A 167 14.66 -15.61 21.72
CA PHE A 167 15.84 -14.77 21.51
C PHE A 167 17.15 -15.52 21.77
N LYS A 168 17.15 -16.49 22.70
CA LYS A 168 18.31 -17.34 23.01
C LYS A 168 18.58 -18.47 21.99
N THR A 169 17.68 -18.71 21.03
CA THR A 169 17.73 -19.89 20.15
C THR A 169 17.96 -19.57 18.66
N TRP A 170 18.20 -18.31 18.30
CA TRP A 170 18.14 -17.87 16.91
C TRP A 170 19.39 -18.17 16.04
N ASP A 171 20.49 -18.65 16.63
CA ASP A 171 21.65 -19.20 15.87
C ASP A 171 21.77 -20.74 15.98
N GLY A 172 20.86 -21.41 16.68
CA GLY A 172 20.95 -22.85 16.95
C GLY A 172 22.10 -23.27 17.88
N LYS A 173 22.83 -22.33 18.52
CA LYS A 173 24.01 -22.62 19.39
C LYS A 173 24.04 -21.84 20.71
N ASN A 174 22.91 -21.30 21.19
CA ASN A 174 22.78 -20.65 22.51
C ASN A 174 23.77 -19.47 22.73
N LYS A 175 24.05 -18.64 21.72
CA LYS A 175 24.78 -17.37 21.91
C LYS A 175 23.86 -16.14 21.72
N PRO A 176 24.11 -15.02 22.43
CA PRO A 176 23.35 -13.78 22.24
C PRO A 176 23.59 -13.18 20.84
N PHE A 177 22.54 -12.60 20.25
CA PHE A 177 22.56 -11.95 18.94
C PHE A 177 23.60 -10.83 18.90
N THR A 178 24.54 -10.89 17.96
CA THR A 178 25.67 -9.96 17.91
C THR A 178 25.48 -8.91 16.83
N HIS A 179 26.21 -7.80 16.92
CA HIS A 179 26.18 -6.76 15.90
C HIS A 179 26.79 -7.21 14.54
N GLN A 180 27.54 -8.32 14.52
CA GLN A 180 27.97 -8.99 13.29
C GLN A 180 26.78 -9.63 12.53
N ASP A 181 25.77 -10.12 13.24
CA ASP A 181 24.55 -10.69 12.64
C ASP A 181 23.67 -9.59 12.03
N TYR A 182 23.67 -8.39 12.63
CA TYR A 182 23.10 -7.16 12.05
C TYR A 182 23.78 -6.79 10.73
N ASN A 183 25.11 -6.77 10.68
CA ASN A 183 25.86 -6.47 9.46
C ASN A 183 25.66 -7.53 8.35
N ARG A 184 25.44 -8.80 8.73
CA ARG A 184 25.11 -9.88 7.79
C ARG A 184 23.69 -9.74 7.21
N GLY A 185 22.75 -9.23 8.01
CA GLY A 185 21.44 -8.78 7.54
C GLY A 185 21.54 -7.60 6.57
N VAL A 186 22.33 -6.57 6.90
CA VAL A 186 22.59 -5.40 6.05
C VAL A 186 23.30 -5.79 4.73
N GLN A 187 24.23 -6.74 4.75
CA GLN A 187 24.88 -7.29 3.55
C GLN A 187 23.95 -8.13 2.66
N LEU A 188 22.90 -8.76 3.20
CA LEU A 188 21.86 -9.40 2.39
C LEU A 188 20.95 -8.37 1.68
N PHE A 189 20.92 -7.12 2.16
CA PHE A 189 20.21 -5.99 1.55
C PHE A 189 21.10 -5.12 0.62
N ARG A 190 22.43 -5.21 0.71
CA ARG A 190 23.38 -4.55 -0.20
C ARG A 190 23.90 -5.55 -1.26
N LYS A 191 23.78 -5.21 -2.55
CA LYS A 191 24.24 -6.07 -3.66
C LYS A 191 25.77 -6.36 -3.63
N PRO A 192 26.23 -7.47 -4.25
CA PRO A 192 27.63 -7.86 -4.29
C PRO A 192 28.46 -6.97 -5.23
N SER A 193 29.72 -6.79 -4.85
CA SER A 193 30.73 -6.00 -5.57
C SER A 193 31.27 -6.78 -6.76
N ASN A 194 31.11 -6.27 -7.99
CA ASN A 194 32.20 -6.15 -8.97
C ASN A 194 31.75 -5.35 -10.21
N ASN A 195 32.68 -4.53 -10.70
CA ASN A 195 32.52 -3.49 -11.71
C ASN A 195 32.14 -4.04 -13.09
N LYS A 196 30.95 -3.66 -13.60
CA LYS A 196 30.74 -2.99 -14.90
C LYS A 196 29.25 -2.64 -15.07
N SER A 197 29.02 -1.41 -15.54
CA SER A 197 27.75 -0.77 -15.95
C SER A 197 26.61 -0.62 -14.93
N GLN A 198 26.12 0.62 -14.86
CA GLN A 198 24.86 1.02 -14.23
C GLN A 198 23.68 0.23 -14.83
N GLU A 199 23.21 -0.78 -14.12
CA GLU A 199 21.86 -1.28 -14.29
C GLU A 199 21.05 -0.92 -13.05
N SER A 200 19.94 -0.21 -13.23
CA SER A 200 18.97 -0.01 -12.15
C SER A 200 18.49 -1.36 -11.64
N PHE A 201 17.87 -1.41 -10.46
CA PHE A 201 17.22 -2.60 -9.92
C PHE A 201 16.22 -3.27 -10.92
N ILE A 202 15.80 -2.55 -11.97
CA ILE A 202 14.98 -3.04 -13.10
C ILE A 202 15.80 -3.75 -14.19
N GLY A 203 17.08 -3.42 -14.39
CA GLY A 203 17.98 -4.11 -15.35
C GLY A 203 18.35 -5.54 -14.90
N LEU A 204 18.50 -5.73 -13.59
CA LEU A 204 18.72 -7.04 -12.98
C LEU A 204 17.54 -8.01 -13.04
N LEU A 205 16.35 -7.52 -13.35
CA LEU A 205 15.20 -8.37 -13.67
C LEU A 205 15.19 -8.81 -15.14
N LYS A 206 16.12 -8.31 -15.98
CA LYS A 206 16.16 -8.54 -17.43
C LYS A 206 17.43 -9.22 -17.95
N SER A 207 18.51 -9.34 -17.19
CA SER A 207 19.73 -10.00 -17.67
C SER A 207 19.61 -11.53 -17.61
N GLU A 208 19.48 -12.16 -18.77
CA GLU A 208 19.43 -13.61 -18.97
C GLU A 208 20.72 -14.31 -18.55
N THR A 209 20.79 -14.76 -17.30
CA THR A 209 21.45 -16.02 -16.92
C THR A 209 20.62 -16.62 -15.79
N LYS A 210 20.37 -17.94 -15.83
CA LYS A 210 19.44 -18.69 -14.94
C LYS A 210 19.76 -18.51 -13.43
N GLN A 211 19.41 -17.37 -12.85
CA GLN A 211 19.33 -17.14 -11.42
C GLN A 211 17.89 -17.44 -10.99
N LYS A 212 17.72 -18.38 -10.06
CA LYS A 212 16.40 -18.67 -9.48
C LYS A 212 15.85 -17.39 -8.86
N ASP A 213 14.74 -16.95 -9.41
CA ASP A 213 13.97 -15.80 -9.00
C ASP A 213 13.50 -15.98 -7.55
N ASN A 214 14.10 -15.24 -6.60
CA ASN A 214 13.73 -15.31 -5.17
C ASN A 214 12.53 -14.41 -4.82
N SER A 215 11.78 -13.93 -5.82
CA SER A 215 10.61 -13.07 -5.59
C SER A 215 9.45 -13.88 -4.99
N ILE A 216 8.68 -13.25 -4.10
CA ILE A 216 7.45 -13.83 -3.57
C ILE A 216 6.31 -13.47 -4.53
N TYR A 217 5.75 -14.50 -5.15
CA TYR A 217 4.64 -14.39 -6.09
C TYR A 217 3.31 -14.65 -5.40
N LEU A 218 2.28 -13.87 -5.73
CA LEU A 218 0.90 -14.28 -5.50
C LEU A 218 0.57 -15.37 -6.53
N LEU A 219 0.51 -16.62 -6.07
CA LEU A 219 0.28 -17.79 -6.91
C LEU A 219 -1.22 -18.00 -7.16
N GLN A 220 -2.04 -17.77 -6.13
CA GLN A 220 -3.47 -18.01 -6.22
C GLN A 220 -4.28 -17.08 -5.33
N LYS A 221 -5.49 -16.81 -5.79
CA LYS A 221 -6.56 -16.19 -5.03
C LYS A 221 -7.70 -17.20 -4.92
N HIS A 222 -8.18 -17.44 -3.71
CA HIS A 222 -9.37 -18.23 -3.45
C HIS A 222 -10.27 -17.54 -2.42
N VAL A 223 -11.57 -17.71 -2.53
CA VAL A 223 -12.55 -17.29 -1.51
C VAL A 223 -13.59 -18.38 -1.37
N GLY A 224 -13.90 -18.77 -0.13
CA GLY A 224 -14.81 -19.87 0.16
C GLY A 224 -15.41 -19.79 1.55
N ILE A 225 -16.29 -20.76 1.85
CA ILE A 225 -16.95 -20.88 3.16
C ILE A 225 -16.29 -22.04 3.92
N TYR A 226 -15.75 -21.72 5.10
CA TYR A 226 -15.00 -22.65 5.93
C TYR A 226 -15.59 -22.69 7.32
N ASN A 227 -15.55 -23.85 7.96
CA ASN A 227 -15.88 -24.04 9.36
C ASN A 227 -14.64 -24.55 10.11
N LYS A 228 -14.83 -24.78 11.41
CA LYS A 228 -13.77 -25.27 12.30
C LYS A 228 -13.19 -26.63 11.86
N LYS A 229 -14.00 -27.46 11.19
CA LYS A 229 -13.65 -28.82 10.79
C LYS A 229 -12.86 -28.85 9.49
N ASN A 230 -13.25 -28.08 8.48
CA ASN A 230 -12.65 -28.14 7.14
C ASN A 230 -11.44 -27.20 6.94
N ILE A 231 -11.17 -26.25 7.84
CA ILE A 231 -9.98 -25.38 7.72
C ILE A 231 -8.64 -26.17 7.71
N GLY A 232 -8.65 -27.42 8.22
CA GLY A 232 -7.51 -28.32 8.19
C GLY A 232 -7.05 -28.67 6.76
N GLU A 233 -7.93 -28.54 5.76
CA GLU A 233 -7.58 -28.75 4.36
C GLU A 233 -6.53 -27.76 3.87
N ILE A 234 -6.48 -26.55 4.44
CA ILE A 234 -5.44 -25.55 4.14
C ILE A 234 -4.07 -26.03 4.65
N ILE A 235 -4.04 -26.71 5.80
CA ILE A 235 -2.80 -27.28 6.36
C ILE A 235 -2.34 -28.45 5.48
N ASN A 236 -3.26 -29.30 5.04
CA ASN A 236 -2.97 -30.38 4.10
C ASN A 236 -2.42 -29.83 2.78
N PHE A 237 -3.00 -28.74 2.27
CA PHE A 237 -2.49 -28.03 1.10
C PHE A 237 -1.04 -27.55 1.29
N LEU A 238 -0.72 -26.95 2.44
CA LEU A 238 0.65 -26.53 2.76
C LEU A 238 1.63 -27.71 2.91
N ASN A 239 1.14 -28.92 3.23
CA ASN A 239 1.96 -30.12 3.42
C ASN A 239 2.26 -30.85 2.12
N ASN A 240 1.31 -30.84 1.18
CA ASN A 240 1.44 -31.53 -0.10
C ASN A 240 2.42 -30.84 -1.07
N ASN A 241 3.05 -29.72 -0.67
CA ASN A 241 4.01 -28.94 -1.45
C ASN A 241 5.39 -28.81 -0.72
N PRO A 242 6.10 -29.91 -0.43
CA PRO A 242 7.18 -29.92 0.57
C PRO A 242 8.49 -29.27 0.13
N SER A 243 8.69 -29.02 -1.17
CA SER A 243 9.99 -28.62 -1.73
C SER A 243 10.19 -27.10 -1.81
N THR A 244 9.10 -26.32 -1.85
CA THR A 244 9.11 -24.86 -2.01
C THR A 244 8.42 -24.18 -0.84
N PRO A 245 8.97 -23.09 -0.28
CA PRO A 245 8.28 -22.31 0.74
C PRO A 245 6.94 -21.78 0.21
N LEU A 246 5.85 -22.13 0.90
CA LEU A 246 4.51 -21.61 0.63
C LEU A 246 3.96 -20.89 1.86
N ALA A 247 3.19 -19.82 1.61
CA ALA A 247 2.46 -19.10 2.63
C ALA A 247 1.04 -18.78 2.17
N CYS A 248 0.08 -18.89 3.08
CA CYS A 248 -1.30 -18.47 2.87
C CYS A 248 -1.62 -17.28 3.77
N SER A 249 -2.22 -16.24 3.20
CA SER A 249 -2.99 -15.25 3.94
C SER A 249 -4.41 -15.76 4.10
N LEU A 250 -4.93 -15.82 5.32
CA LEU A 250 -6.30 -16.20 5.62
C LEU A 250 -7.04 -14.99 6.19
N THR A 251 -7.94 -14.41 5.40
CA THR A 251 -8.71 -13.21 5.77
C THR A 251 -10.17 -13.55 5.93
N ARG A 252 -10.75 -13.15 7.07
CA ARG A 252 -12.20 -13.05 7.29
C ARG A 252 -12.59 -11.61 7.58
N SER A 253 -13.89 -11.36 7.77
CA SER A 253 -14.43 -10.06 8.17
C SER A 253 -13.65 -9.48 9.37
N GLY A 254 -12.98 -8.35 9.15
CA GLY A 254 -12.19 -7.62 10.15
C GLY A 254 -10.90 -8.28 10.65
N HIS A 255 -10.49 -9.44 10.12
CA HIS A 255 -9.31 -10.14 10.67
C HIS A 255 -8.53 -10.96 9.63
N THR A 256 -7.21 -10.86 9.67
CA THR A 256 -6.31 -11.64 8.81
C THR A 256 -5.18 -12.27 9.61
N ILE A 257 -4.88 -13.52 9.32
CA ILE A 257 -3.67 -14.21 9.77
C ILE A 257 -2.84 -14.68 8.57
N ALA A 258 -1.55 -14.90 8.77
CA ALA A 258 -0.69 -15.56 7.80
C ALA A 258 -0.22 -16.90 8.35
N ILE A 259 -0.24 -17.92 7.51
CA ILE A 259 0.38 -19.21 7.80
C ILE A 259 1.36 -19.57 6.70
N GLY A 260 2.39 -20.33 7.01
CA GLY A 260 3.29 -20.84 5.99
C GLY A 260 4.01 -22.08 6.45
N ASN A 261 4.48 -22.87 5.50
CA ASN A 261 5.25 -24.07 5.74
C ASN A 261 6.45 -24.14 4.81
N TYR A 262 7.56 -24.65 5.36
CA TYR A 262 8.73 -25.03 4.60
C TYR A 262 9.44 -26.16 5.35
N LYS A 263 9.80 -27.24 4.64
CA LYS A 263 10.37 -28.47 5.23
C LYS A 263 11.52 -28.22 6.24
N LYS A 264 12.37 -27.21 6.00
CA LYS A 264 13.50 -26.88 6.90
C LYS A 264 13.11 -25.98 8.09
N MET A 265 12.00 -25.24 8.01
CA MET A 265 11.63 -24.22 9.00
C MET A 265 10.36 -24.54 9.79
N GLY A 266 9.61 -25.56 9.36
CA GLY A 266 8.32 -25.96 9.90
C GLY A 266 7.24 -24.89 9.69
N TYR A 267 6.13 -25.06 10.40
CA TYR A 267 5.00 -24.14 10.32
C TYR A 267 5.26 -22.80 11.00
N ARG A 268 4.80 -21.73 10.38
CA ARG A 268 4.81 -20.38 10.94
C ARG A 268 3.41 -19.80 10.90
N LEU A 269 2.99 -19.18 12.00
CA LEU A 269 1.76 -18.41 12.06
C LEU A 269 2.06 -16.98 12.52
N ILE A 270 1.50 -16.01 11.80
CA ILE A 270 1.59 -14.59 12.10
C ILE A 270 0.18 -14.05 12.26
N ASP A 271 -0.07 -13.43 13.41
CA ASP A 271 -1.30 -12.72 13.74
C ASP A 271 -0.92 -11.26 14.07
N HIS A 272 -1.78 -10.29 13.76
CA HIS A 272 -1.56 -8.84 13.84
C HIS A 272 -0.88 -8.35 15.14
N ASP A 273 -1.09 -9.05 16.26
CA ASP A 273 -0.49 -8.72 17.57
C ASP A 273 0.54 -9.75 18.07
N ARG A 274 0.66 -10.92 17.43
CA ARG A 274 1.40 -12.06 18.00
C ARG A 274 2.04 -12.96 16.92
N TYR A 275 3.37 -13.05 16.95
CA TYR A 275 4.12 -14.08 16.22
C TYR A 275 4.12 -15.42 16.98
N LYS A 276 3.80 -16.53 16.32
CA LYS A 276 3.93 -17.87 16.92
C LYS A 276 4.54 -18.87 15.93
N LYS A 277 5.63 -19.51 16.35
CA LYS A 277 6.14 -20.73 15.69
C LYS A 277 5.27 -21.89 16.19
N SER A 278 4.61 -22.60 15.27
CA SER A 278 3.95 -23.87 15.62
C SER A 278 4.95 -25.00 15.45
N ILE A 279 4.88 -25.99 16.34
CA ILE A 279 5.84 -27.11 16.39
C ILE A 279 5.35 -28.26 15.50
N ASN A 280 4.03 -28.46 15.37
CA ASN A 280 3.40 -29.53 14.57
C ASN A 280 2.05 -29.09 13.95
N SER A 281 1.46 -29.96 13.11
CA SER A 281 0.20 -29.70 12.40
C SER A 281 -0.97 -29.46 13.34
N ASP A 282 -1.08 -30.24 14.41
CA ASP A 282 -2.23 -30.22 15.32
C ASP A 282 -2.24 -28.93 16.15
N SER A 283 -1.06 -28.50 16.61
CA SER A 283 -0.88 -27.19 17.26
C SER A 283 -1.17 -26.05 16.28
N LEU A 284 -0.83 -26.19 14.99
CA LEU A 284 -1.14 -25.16 14.00
C LEU A 284 -2.64 -25.06 13.75
N HIS A 285 -3.33 -26.20 13.63
CA HIS A 285 -4.78 -26.25 13.48
C HIS A 285 -5.45 -25.54 14.65
N GLN A 286 -5.12 -25.92 15.89
CA GLN A 286 -5.66 -25.26 17.08
C GLN A 286 -5.35 -23.74 17.13
N ASP A 287 -4.15 -23.33 16.70
CA ASP A 287 -3.79 -21.91 16.67
C ASP A 287 -4.55 -21.13 15.60
N ILE A 288 -4.73 -21.69 14.41
CA ILE A 288 -5.60 -21.12 13.37
C ILE A 288 -7.02 -21.01 13.92
N MET A 289 -7.50 -22.08 14.56
CA MET A 289 -8.85 -22.10 15.13
C MET A 289 -9.06 -20.99 16.15
N LYS A 290 -8.13 -20.84 17.09
CA LYS A 290 -8.20 -19.83 18.15
C LYS A 290 -8.07 -18.41 17.59
N ARG A 291 -7.15 -18.19 16.66
CA ARG A 291 -6.75 -16.85 16.23
C ARG A 291 -7.60 -16.33 15.10
N LEU A 292 -7.85 -17.16 14.08
CA LEU A 292 -8.71 -16.77 12.98
C LEU A 292 -10.13 -16.58 13.49
N PHE A 293 -10.76 -17.58 14.12
CA PHE A 293 -12.18 -17.47 14.49
C PHE A 293 -12.44 -16.58 15.72
N ARG A 294 -11.46 -16.37 16.61
CA ARG A 294 -11.56 -15.51 17.83
C ARG A 294 -12.79 -15.78 18.72
N GLU A 295 -13.30 -17.01 18.73
CA GLU A 295 -14.50 -17.34 19.50
C GLU A 295 -14.15 -17.84 20.91
N LYS A 296 -14.91 -17.35 21.91
CA LYS A 296 -14.81 -17.80 23.30
C LYS A 296 -15.52 -19.15 23.53
N SER A 297 -16.52 -19.49 22.72
CA SER A 297 -17.26 -20.76 22.79
C SER A 297 -17.13 -21.57 21.49
N TYR A 298 -17.04 -22.89 21.61
CA TYR A 298 -16.84 -23.79 20.49
C TYR A 298 -18.18 -24.09 19.78
N ASN A 299 -18.48 -23.43 18.66
CA ASN A 299 -19.49 -23.91 17.71
C ASN A 299 -18.80 -24.53 16.47
N PRO A 300 -18.80 -25.88 16.32
CA PRO A 300 -18.17 -26.54 15.17
C PRO A 300 -18.93 -26.35 13.86
N MET A 301 -20.22 -26.01 13.92
CA MET A 301 -21.10 -25.84 12.76
C MET A 301 -21.05 -24.42 12.18
N ARG A 302 -20.41 -23.46 12.86
CA ARG A 302 -20.32 -22.09 12.36
C ARG A 302 -19.43 -22.05 11.11
N LYS A 303 -20.05 -21.63 10.01
CA LYS A 303 -19.45 -21.39 8.70
C LYS A 303 -19.01 -19.91 8.62
N CYS A 304 -17.84 -19.64 8.06
CA CYS A 304 -17.29 -18.29 7.87
C CYS A 304 -16.72 -18.14 6.46
N ALA A 305 -16.92 -16.97 5.88
CA ALA A 305 -16.25 -16.55 4.65
C ALA A 305 -14.76 -16.33 4.90
N ILE A 306 -13.90 -16.99 4.11
CA ILE A 306 -12.45 -16.81 4.18
C ILE A 306 -11.90 -16.59 2.78
N SER A 307 -11.20 -15.47 2.61
CA SER A 307 -10.33 -15.21 1.45
C SER A 307 -8.95 -15.76 1.75
N ILE A 308 -8.44 -16.58 0.84
CA ILE A 308 -7.12 -17.18 0.86
C ILE A 308 -6.29 -16.58 -0.27
N LEU A 309 -5.13 -16.03 0.09
CA LEU A 309 -4.11 -15.63 -0.90
C LEU A 309 -2.88 -16.51 -0.70
N VAL A 310 -2.48 -17.24 -1.73
CA VAL A 310 -1.36 -18.18 -1.68
C VAL A 310 -0.12 -17.53 -2.30
N PHE A 311 0.99 -17.62 -1.59
CA PHE A 311 2.27 -17.03 -1.97
C PHE A 311 3.39 -18.08 -2.01
N GLY A 312 4.31 -17.94 -2.96
CA GLY A 312 5.48 -18.83 -3.08
C GLY A 312 6.62 -18.20 -3.88
N VAL A 313 7.73 -18.94 -4.04
CA VAL A 313 9.00 -18.43 -4.61
C VAL A 313 9.26 -18.83 -6.06
N GLU A 314 8.42 -19.65 -6.69
CA GLU A 314 8.59 -20.05 -8.10
C GLU A 314 7.35 -19.60 -8.91
N LYS A 315 7.56 -18.91 -10.05
CA LYS A 315 6.50 -18.67 -11.05
C LYS A 315 6.08 -20.03 -11.58
N SER A 316 4.97 -20.60 -11.11
CA SER A 316 4.54 -21.90 -11.60
C SER A 316 4.24 -21.80 -13.10
N GLN A 317 5.06 -22.44 -13.92
CA GLN A 317 4.57 -23.05 -15.15
C GLN A 317 3.63 -24.16 -14.68
N ASP A 318 2.33 -23.93 -14.86
CA ASP A 318 1.24 -24.92 -14.89
C ASP A 318 1.52 -26.24 -14.15
N ASN A 319 0.96 -26.39 -12.94
CA ASN A 319 0.58 -27.67 -12.28
C ASN A 319 0.74 -27.70 -10.75
N LEU A 320 0.75 -26.57 -10.05
CA LEU A 320 0.55 -26.60 -8.61
C LEU A 320 -0.75 -25.87 -8.30
N VAL A 321 -1.67 -26.62 -7.70
CA VAL A 321 -2.90 -26.23 -7.00
C VAL A 321 -4.22 -26.58 -7.74
N PRO A 322 -5.15 -27.32 -7.08
CA PRO A 322 -6.38 -27.81 -7.71
C PRO A 322 -7.24 -26.70 -8.30
N LYS A 323 -7.75 -26.95 -9.51
CA LYS A 323 -8.62 -26.05 -10.25
C LYS A 323 -9.96 -25.79 -9.59
N ASN A 324 -10.40 -26.63 -8.67
CA ASN A 324 -11.60 -26.47 -7.86
C ASN A 324 -11.48 -27.48 -6.73
N THR A 325 -11.31 -27.04 -5.49
CA THR A 325 -11.60 -27.88 -4.33
C THR A 325 -12.07 -26.93 -3.27
N PHE A 326 -13.37 -26.93 -2.99
CA PHE A 326 -13.98 -27.05 -1.65
C PHE A 326 -15.48 -27.11 -1.89
N ASP A 327 -15.87 -28.22 -2.53
CA ASP A 327 -17.22 -28.64 -2.92
C ASP A 327 -18.33 -28.10 -2.01
N LEU A 328 -18.93 -26.99 -2.42
CA LEU A 328 -20.25 -26.61 -1.94
C LEU A 328 -21.19 -26.79 -3.10
N THR A 329 -22.28 -27.51 -2.86
CA THR A 329 -23.41 -27.48 -3.79
C THR A 329 -23.94 -26.05 -3.86
N GLU A 330 -24.55 -25.68 -4.98
CA GLU A 330 -25.21 -24.38 -5.12
C GLU A 330 -26.12 -24.13 -3.91
N GLU A 331 -26.86 -25.16 -3.47
CA GLU A 331 -27.78 -25.15 -2.33
C GLU A 331 -27.14 -24.82 -0.97
N ASP A 332 -26.01 -25.44 -0.64
CA ASP A 332 -25.27 -25.13 0.60
C ASP A 332 -24.81 -23.67 0.65
N TYR A 333 -24.45 -23.14 -0.51
CA TYR A 333 -24.04 -21.76 -0.70
C TYR A 333 -25.24 -20.80 -0.57
N TRP A 334 -26.38 -21.12 -1.21
CA TRP A 334 -27.65 -20.39 -1.08
C TRP A 334 -28.09 -20.28 0.37
N ASN A 335 -28.14 -21.41 1.08
CA ASN A 335 -28.56 -21.46 2.48
C ASN A 335 -27.66 -20.60 3.37
N PHE A 336 -26.35 -20.58 3.10
CA PHE A 336 -25.42 -19.74 3.85
C PHE A 336 -25.68 -18.24 3.63
N LEU A 337 -25.87 -17.80 2.38
CA LEU A 337 -26.11 -16.38 2.08
C LEU A 337 -27.44 -15.89 2.65
N ILE A 338 -28.51 -16.66 2.48
CA ILE A 338 -29.85 -16.31 2.99
C ILE A 338 -29.83 -16.27 4.53
N SER A 339 -29.23 -17.26 5.19
CA SER A 339 -29.18 -17.32 6.66
C SER A 339 -28.35 -16.18 7.28
N ASN A 340 -27.42 -15.59 6.54
CA ASN A 340 -26.56 -14.50 7.01
C ASN A 340 -26.95 -13.12 6.47
N ALA A 341 -28.03 -13.00 5.70
CA ALA A 341 -28.50 -11.73 5.14
C ALA A 341 -28.81 -10.67 6.24
N ASN A 342 -29.07 -11.12 7.47
CA ASN A 342 -29.36 -10.26 8.62
C ASN A 342 -28.14 -9.97 9.52
N MET A 343 -26.96 -10.54 9.25
CA MET A 343 -25.77 -10.36 10.10
C MET A 343 -24.70 -9.51 9.40
N SER A 344 -24.60 -8.25 9.80
CA SER A 344 -23.60 -7.27 9.36
C SER A 344 -22.13 -7.69 9.59
N SER A 345 -21.89 -8.75 10.37
CA SER A 345 -20.54 -9.23 10.68
C SER A 345 -20.04 -10.36 9.77
N ASP A 346 -20.93 -11.18 9.19
CA ASP A 346 -20.58 -12.37 8.40
C ASP A 346 -21.06 -12.33 6.92
N ALA A 347 -21.82 -11.30 6.51
CA ALA A 347 -22.16 -10.98 5.10
C ALA A 347 -20.95 -10.54 4.23
N GLY A 348 -19.73 -10.78 4.70
CA GLY A 348 -18.48 -10.30 4.12
C GLY A 348 -18.02 -11.04 2.85
N LEU A 349 -18.79 -11.95 2.24
CA LEU A 349 -18.34 -12.69 1.05
C LEU A 349 -18.08 -11.75 -0.13
N LEU A 350 -19.08 -10.96 -0.52
CA LEU A 350 -18.93 -9.99 -1.61
C LEU A 350 -17.91 -8.91 -1.23
N HIS A 351 -17.89 -8.47 0.03
CA HIS A 351 -16.89 -7.54 0.53
C HIS A 351 -15.46 -8.09 0.39
N LEU A 352 -15.20 -9.33 0.83
CA LEU A 352 -13.90 -10.00 0.75
C LEU A 352 -13.49 -10.26 -0.70
N ALA A 353 -14.45 -10.67 -1.53
CA ALA A 353 -14.26 -10.87 -2.95
C ALA A 353 -13.78 -9.58 -3.62
N LEU A 354 -14.45 -8.46 -3.33
CA LEU A 354 -14.07 -7.12 -3.78
C LEU A 354 -12.71 -6.68 -3.21
N ARG A 355 -12.51 -6.82 -1.89
CA ARG A 355 -11.31 -6.40 -1.17
C ARG A 355 -10.04 -7.08 -1.67
N HIS A 356 -10.13 -8.34 -2.09
CA HIS A 356 -8.98 -9.14 -2.55
C HIS A 356 -8.96 -9.40 -4.06
N GLY A 357 -9.97 -8.89 -4.78
CA GLY A 357 -10.00 -8.87 -6.23
C GLY A 357 -10.31 -10.22 -6.86
N HIS A 358 -11.33 -10.92 -6.35
CA HIS A 358 -11.86 -12.20 -6.86
C HIS A 358 -12.99 -11.95 -7.86
N ALA A 359 -12.65 -11.56 -9.09
CA ALA A 359 -13.62 -11.09 -10.09
C ALA A 359 -14.71 -12.12 -10.45
N ASP A 360 -14.35 -13.40 -10.56
CA ASP A 360 -15.30 -14.47 -10.86
C ASP A 360 -16.27 -14.72 -9.71
N ALA A 361 -15.76 -14.73 -8.47
CA ALA A 361 -16.60 -14.86 -7.28
C ALA A 361 -17.59 -13.70 -7.15
N ILE A 362 -17.14 -12.46 -7.43
CA ILE A 362 -18.02 -11.28 -7.44
C ILE A 362 -19.18 -11.48 -8.41
N ARG A 363 -18.90 -11.93 -9.64
CA ARG A 363 -19.94 -12.20 -10.64
C ARG A 363 -20.93 -13.23 -10.12
N SER A 364 -20.45 -14.40 -9.68
CA SER A 364 -21.32 -15.46 -9.14
C SER A 364 -22.15 -14.99 -7.95
N TYR A 365 -21.58 -14.19 -7.05
CA TYR A 365 -22.28 -13.68 -5.87
C TYR A 365 -23.39 -12.69 -6.24
N ILE A 366 -23.16 -11.82 -7.23
CA ILE A 366 -24.16 -10.87 -7.70
C ILE A 366 -25.28 -11.59 -8.49
N GLU A 367 -24.94 -12.53 -9.38
CA GLU A 367 -25.91 -13.38 -10.10
C GLU A 367 -26.82 -14.12 -9.11
N VAL A 368 -26.25 -14.59 -8.00
CA VAL A 368 -26.99 -15.22 -6.91
C VAL A 368 -27.95 -14.22 -6.24
N ILE A 369 -27.45 -13.07 -5.78
CA ILE A 369 -28.28 -12.03 -5.14
C ILE A 369 -29.43 -11.58 -6.04
N GLU A 370 -29.20 -11.51 -7.36
CA GLU A 370 -30.23 -11.15 -8.34
C GLU A 370 -31.37 -12.18 -8.38
N LYS A 371 -31.02 -13.48 -8.45
CA LYS A 371 -31.96 -14.60 -8.54
C LYS A 371 -32.73 -14.88 -7.25
N VAL A 372 -32.20 -14.55 -6.07
CA VAL A 372 -32.98 -14.72 -4.82
C VAL A 372 -34.21 -13.83 -4.89
N ASN A 373 -35.39 -14.45 -4.77
CA ASN A 373 -36.64 -13.73 -4.58
C ASN A 373 -36.71 -13.19 -3.15
N MET A 374 -35.99 -12.10 -2.90
CA MET A 374 -36.07 -11.39 -1.63
C MET A 374 -37.35 -10.54 -1.61
N ASN A 375 -38.09 -10.60 -0.51
CA ASN A 375 -39.41 -9.97 -0.35
C ASN A 375 -39.39 -8.42 -0.48
N ASN A 376 -38.23 -7.78 -0.63
CA ASN A 376 -38.09 -6.35 -0.94
C ASN A 376 -36.74 -6.05 -1.62
N ASN A 377 -36.65 -4.90 -2.31
CA ASN A 377 -35.41 -4.41 -2.94
C ASN A 377 -34.37 -3.90 -1.92
N THR A 378 -34.79 -3.54 -0.71
CA THR A 378 -33.91 -3.03 0.35
C THR A 378 -32.89 -4.07 0.80
N ASP A 379 -33.25 -5.35 0.82
CA ASP A 379 -32.37 -6.44 1.21
C ASP A 379 -31.31 -6.71 0.12
N LYS A 380 -31.70 -6.63 -1.17
CA LYS A 380 -30.74 -6.67 -2.29
C LYS A 380 -29.77 -5.49 -2.23
N GLN A 381 -30.26 -4.27 -1.98
CA GLN A 381 -29.44 -3.07 -1.84
C GLN A 381 -28.37 -3.25 -0.75
N LYS A 382 -28.74 -3.75 0.43
CA LYS A 382 -27.82 -3.97 1.55
C LYS A 382 -26.74 -5.02 1.23
N LEU A 383 -27.12 -6.13 0.61
CA LEU A 383 -26.18 -7.19 0.23
C LEU A 383 -25.19 -6.70 -0.84
N LEU A 384 -25.69 -6.00 -1.86
CA LEU A 384 -24.85 -5.45 -2.92
C LEU A 384 -23.94 -4.33 -2.42
N ALA A 385 -24.35 -3.56 -1.41
CA ALA A 385 -23.50 -2.56 -0.77
C ALA A 385 -22.22 -3.19 -0.17
N ALA A 386 -22.31 -4.46 0.25
CA ALA A 386 -21.17 -5.26 0.70
C ALA A 386 -20.30 -4.52 1.72
N LYS A 387 -20.93 -3.88 2.70
CA LYS A 387 -20.23 -3.11 3.72
C LYS A 387 -19.61 -4.02 4.79
N ASP A 388 -18.46 -3.63 5.30
CA ASP A 388 -17.90 -4.23 6.51
C ASP A 388 -18.49 -3.60 7.78
N SER A 389 -18.03 -4.07 8.95
CA SER A 389 -18.45 -3.53 10.25
C SER A 389 -18.09 -2.06 10.48
N GLY A 390 -17.20 -1.50 9.66
CA GLY A 390 -16.85 -0.07 9.65
C GLY A 390 -17.70 0.74 8.66
N GLU A 391 -18.78 0.16 8.14
CA GLU A 391 -19.62 0.74 7.08
C GLU A 391 -18.85 1.01 5.78
N VAL A 392 -17.70 0.37 5.56
CA VAL A 392 -16.88 0.55 4.34
C VAL A 392 -17.35 -0.41 3.25
N PRO A 393 -17.83 0.10 2.10
CA PRO A 393 -18.29 -0.75 1.00
C PRO A 393 -17.18 -1.60 0.39
N GLY A 394 -17.50 -2.80 -0.09
CA GLY A 394 -16.53 -3.65 -0.78
C GLY A 394 -15.94 -2.97 -2.03
N LEU A 395 -16.75 -2.23 -2.80
CA LEU A 395 -16.27 -1.49 -3.98
C LEU A 395 -15.26 -0.41 -3.60
N PHE A 396 -15.41 0.23 -2.43
CA PHE A 396 -14.40 1.16 -1.90
C PHE A 396 -13.06 0.44 -1.72
N MET A 397 -13.08 -0.76 -1.12
CA MET A 397 -11.87 -1.56 -0.92
C MET A 397 -11.25 -2.02 -2.23
N ALA A 398 -12.05 -2.47 -3.22
CA ALA A 398 -11.55 -2.86 -4.53
C ALA A 398 -10.82 -1.70 -5.25
N LEU A 399 -11.39 -0.49 -5.17
CA LEU A 399 -10.82 0.74 -5.72
C LEU A 399 -9.55 1.16 -4.99
N GLN A 400 -9.60 1.21 -3.66
CA GLN A 400 -8.45 1.55 -2.81
C GLN A 400 -7.28 0.56 -2.96
N ASN A 401 -7.58 -0.70 -3.29
CA ASN A 401 -6.59 -1.76 -3.46
C ASN A 401 -6.15 -2.00 -4.91
N GLY A 402 -6.75 -1.30 -5.87
CA GLY A 402 -6.35 -1.39 -7.27
C GLY A 402 -6.80 -2.67 -7.99
N HIS A 403 -7.89 -3.30 -7.54
CA HIS A 403 -8.41 -4.53 -8.15
C HIS A 403 -9.32 -4.23 -9.35
N ALA A 404 -8.71 -3.83 -10.46
CA ALA A 404 -9.38 -3.43 -11.70
C ALA A 404 -10.45 -4.43 -12.19
N ALA A 405 -10.10 -5.71 -12.33
CA ALA A 405 -11.04 -6.74 -12.78
C ALA A 405 -12.24 -6.95 -11.83
N ALA A 406 -12.03 -6.75 -10.52
CA ALA A 406 -13.10 -6.84 -9.54
C ALA A 406 -14.03 -5.62 -9.57
N VAL A 407 -13.47 -4.42 -9.75
CA VAL A 407 -14.23 -3.19 -9.98
C VAL A 407 -15.10 -3.34 -11.23
N GLU A 408 -14.51 -3.77 -12.35
CA GLU A 408 -15.23 -3.99 -13.60
C GLU A 408 -16.33 -5.05 -13.45
N SER A 409 -16.01 -6.22 -12.88
CA SER A 409 -16.98 -7.29 -12.65
C SER A 409 -18.15 -6.80 -11.80
N TYR A 410 -17.90 -6.13 -10.69
CA TYR A 410 -18.96 -5.60 -9.83
C TYR A 410 -19.88 -4.63 -10.57
N ILE A 411 -19.30 -3.62 -11.23
CA ILE A 411 -20.07 -2.56 -11.89
C ILE A 411 -20.90 -3.12 -13.04
N LYS A 412 -20.33 -4.01 -13.87
CA LYS A 412 -21.04 -4.66 -14.98
C LYS A 412 -22.21 -5.50 -14.50
N ASN A 413 -22.03 -6.30 -13.44
CA ASN A 413 -23.09 -7.18 -12.96
C ASN A 413 -24.22 -6.42 -12.25
N ILE A 414 -23.95 -5.34 -11.52
CA ILE A 414 -25.03 -4.53 -10.93
C ILE A 414 -25.75 -3.63 -11.96
N ALA A 415 -25.16 -3.37 -13.12
CA ALA A 415 -25.72 -2.46 -14.13
C ALA A 415 -27.10 -2.90 -14.63
N ASN A 416 -27.37 -4.21 -14.64
CA ASN A 416 -28.61 -4.78 -15.16
C ASN A 416 -29.66 -5.08 -14.08
N ILE A 417 -29.30 -4.96 -12.79
CA ILE A 417 -30.22 -5.27 -11.69
C ILE A 417 -31.25 -4.15 -11.54
N ASN A 418 -32.53 -4.50 -11.58
CA ASN A 418 -33.63 -3.56 -11.40
C ASN A 418 -33.95 -3.33 -9.91
N GLY A 419 -34.57 -2.19 -9.60
CA GLY A 419 -35.05 -1.88 -8.24
C GLY A 419 -33.99 -1.48 -7.22
N ILE A 420 -32.71 -1.43 -7.59
CA ILE A 420 -31.60 -1.03 -6.70
C ILE A 420 -31.15 0.42 -6.95
N ASN A 421 -30.63 1.08 -5.92
CA ASN A 421 -30.04 2.41 -6.02
C ASN A 421 -28.57 2.28 -6.46
N LYS A 422 -28.36 2.23 -7.79
CA LYS A 422 -27.02 2.13 -8.39
C LYS A 422 -26.14 3.35 -8.07
N GLN A 423 -26.72 4.55 -7.97
CA GLN A 423 -25.98 5.77 -7.64
C GLN A 423 -25.26 5.62 -6.29
N GLU A 424 -25.98 5.13 -5.27
CA GLU A 424 -25.44 4.90 -3.93
C GLU A 424 -24.33 3.82 -3.92
N LEU A 425 -24.59 2.67 -4.56
CA LEU A 425 -23.63 1.56 -4.61
C LEU A 425 -22.33 1.96 -5.31
N LEU A 426 -22.45 2.67 -6.44
CA LEU A 426 -21.30 3.11 -7.23
C LEU A 426 -20.53 4.26 -6.57
N ALA A 427 -21.19 5.11 -5.77
CA ALA A 427 -20.51 6.14 -4.99
C ALA A 427 -19.53 5.52 -4.00
N ALA A 428 -19.87 4.34 -3.45
CA ALA A 428 -19.04 3.55 -2.55
C ALA A 428 -18.38 4.42 -1.47
N LYS A 429 -19.19 5.25 -0.80
CA LYS A 429 -18.70 6.16 0.25
C LYS A 429 -18.44 5.37 1.53
N ASN A 430 -17.29 5.61 2.17
CA ASN A 430 -17.03 5.12 3.52
C ASN A 430 -17.83 5.92 4.57
N SER A 431 -17.66 5.59 5.85
CA SER A 431 -18.29 6.29 6.99
C SER A 431 -18.02 7.79 7.04
N ASP A 432 -16.88 8.25 6.51
CA ASP A 432 -16.49 9.67 6.47
C ASP A 432 -17.04 10.40 5.23
N GLY A 433 -17.83 9.72 4.41
CA GLY A 433 -18.36 10.24 3.15
C GLY A 433 -17.33 10.29 2.02
N VAL A 434 -16.16 9.66 2.16
CA VAL A 434 -15.11 9.61 1.13
C VAL A 434 -15.45 8.54 0.09
N PRO A 435 -15.60 8.88 -1.20
CA PRO A 435 -15.90 7.92 -2.25
C PRO A 435 -14.75 6.95 -2.55
N GLY A 436 -15.06 5.76 -3.03
CA GLY A 436 -14.05 4.78 -3.45
C GLY A 436 -13.11 5.29 -4.55
N LEU A 437 -13.61 6.04 -5.53
CA LEU A 437 -12.78 6.63 -6.59
C LEU A 437 -11.79 7.66 -6.03
N TYR A 438 -12.16 8.41 -4.98
CA TYR A 438 -11.24 9.31 -4.27
C TYR A 438 -10.08 8.52 -3.65
N ALA A 439 -10.37 7.39 -3.01
CA ALA A 439 -9.35 6.53 -2.42
C ALA A 439 -8.40 5.93 -3.47
N ALA A 440 -8.93 5.50 -4.62
CA ALA A 440 -8.10 5.02 -5.73
C ALA A 440 -7.18 6.12 -6.29
N LEU A 441 -7.71 7.34 -6.46
CA LEU A 441 -6.96 8.51 -6.91
C LEU A 441 -5.87 8.90 -5.91
N TYR A 442 -6.15 8.85 -4.61
CA TYR A 442 -5.17 9.05 -3.55
C TYR A 442 -4.04 8.01 -3.58
N LYS A 443 -4.38 6.73 -3.84
CA LYS A 443 -3.41 5.62 -3.89
C LYS A 443 -2.67 5.49 -5.23
N GLY A 444 -3.14 6.15 -6.29
CA GLY A 444 -2.55 6.06 -7.63
C GLY A 444 -2.86 4.75 -8.38
N ASN A 445 -3.97 4.09 -8.04
CA ASN A 445 -4.33 2.79 -8.60
C ASN A 445 -4.89 2.91 -10.03
N THR A 446 -3.99 3.15 -10.97
CA THR A 446 -4.27 3.56 -12.35
C THR A 446 -5.25 2.62 -13.07
N GLU A 447 -5.04 1.31 -13.02
CA GLU A 447 -5.93 0.35 -13.69
C GLU A 447 -7.32 0.28 -13.07
N ALA A 448 -7.46 0.38 -11.74
CA ALA A 448 -8.77 0.38 -11.12
C ALA A 448 -9.55 1.67 -11.39
N ILE A 449 -8.86 2.82 -11.45
CA ILE A 449 -9.45 4.09 -11.88
C ILE A 449 -9.97 3.98 -13.31
N LYS A 450 -9.15 3.42 -14.22
CA LYS A 450 -9.53 3.19 -15.62
C LYS A 450 -10.78 2.32 -15.72
N SER A 451 -10.76 1.13 -15.11
CA SER A 451 -11.91 0.21 -15.11
C SER A 451 -13.17 0.85 -14.53
N TYR A 452 -13.04 1.62 -13.43
CA TYR A 452 -14.17 2.33 -12.84
C TYR A 452 -14.77 3.35 -13.83
N ILE A 453 -13.93 4.21 -14.42
CA ILE A 453 -14.37 5.23 -15.38
C ILE A 453 -15.06 4.55 -16.56
N GLU A 454 -14.41 3.57 -17.20
CA GLU A 454 -14.92 2.87 -18.38
C GLU A 454 -16.24 2.13 -18.09
N ALA A 455 -16.40 1.55 -16.90
CA ALA A 455 -17.64 0.87 -16.54
C ALA A 455 -18.77 1.88 -16.19
N VAL A 456 -18.49 2.92 -15.41
CA VAL A 456 -19.49 3.92 -14.99
C VAL A 456 -20.05 4.73 -16.16
N VAL A 457 -19.23 5.11 -17.14
CA VAL A 457 -19.72 5.90 -18.29
C VAL A 457 -20.76 5.18 -19.12
N ASN A 458 -20.77 3.84 -19.06
CA ASN A 458 -21.70 2.98 -19.80
C ASN A 458 -23.00 2.67 -19.05
N ILE A 459 -23.16 3.08 -17.79
CA ILE A 459 -24.38 2.84 -17.02
C ILE A 459 -25.42 3.94 -17.28
N ASN A 460 -26.67 3.52 -17.44
CA ASN A 460 -27.81 4.42 -17.62
C ASN A 460 -28.50 4.74 -16.27
N GLY A 461 -29.18 5.88 -16.19
CA GLY A 461 -29.97 6.27 -15.02
C GLY A 461 -29.16 6.68 -13.79
N ILE A 462 -27.87 7.01 -13.94
CA ILE A 462 -27.00 7.48 -12.85
C ILE A 462 -26.42 8.87 -13.16
N ILE A 463 -26.05 9.60 -12.11
CA ILE A 463 -25.40 10.91 -12.21
C ILE A 463 -23.89 10.70 -12.27
N LYS A 464 -23.38 10.41 -13.47
CA LYS A 464 -21.96 10.11 -13.75
C LYS A 464 -21.02 11.21 -13.27
N GLN A 465 -21.45 12.47 -13.41
CA GLN A 465 -20.65 13.63 -13.05
C GLN A 465 -20.36 13.69 -11.55
N GLU A 466 -21.32 13.32 -10.71
CA GLU A 466 -21.14 13.25 -9.26
C GLU A 466 -20.13 12.15 -8.89
N LEU A 467 -20.32 10.94 -9.45
CA LEU A 467 -19.46 9.80 -9.20
C LEU A 467 -18.01 10.06 -9.63
N LEU A 468 -17.83 10.58 -10.85
CA LEU A 468 -16.50 10.84 -11.40
C LEU A 468 -15.84 12.04 -10.75
N ALA A 469 -16.56 13.06 -10.30
CA ALA A 469 -15.96 14.16 -9.51
C ALA A 469 -15.34 13.65 -8.19
N ALA A 470 -15.89 12.56 -7.65
CA ALA A 470 -15.38 11.84 -6.48
C ALA A 470 -15.04 12.79 -5.32
N LYS A 471 -15.95 13.71 -4.99
CA LYS A 471 -15.74 14.68 -3.92
C LYS A 471 -15.84 14.01 -2.55
N ASN A 472 -14.91 14.32 -1.65
CA ASN A 472 -15.05 13.93 -0.24
C ASN A 472 -16.14 14.77 0.46
N SER A 473 -16.36 14.51 1.76
CA SER A 473 -17.38 15.18 2.58
C SER A 473 -17.25 16.71 2.67
N VAL A 474 -16.05 17.26 2.48
CA VAL A 474 -15.81 18.72 2.43
C VAL A 474 -15.79 19.27 1.00
N GLY A 475 -16.19 18.48 0.00
CA GLY A 475 -16.31 18.91 -1.39
C GLY A 475 -15.01 18.93 -2.19
N THR A 476 -13.89 18.44 -1.64
CA THR A 476 -12.60 18.37 -2.36
C THR A 476 -12.64 17.28 -3.43
N PRO A 477 -12.45 17.60 -4.71
CA PRO A 477 -12.47 16.61 -5.80
C PRO A 477 -11.33 15.59 -5.71
N GLY A 478 -11.58 14.38 -6.21
CA GLY A 478 -10.57 13.31 -6.25
C GLY A 478 -9.32 13.67 -7.06
N LEU A 479 -9.47 14.44 -8.14
CA LEU A 479 -8.32 14.87 -8.95
C LEU A 479 -7.35 15.77 -8.16
N VAL A 480 -7.87 16.61 -7.25
CA VAL A 480 -7.03 17.46 -6.38
C VAL A 480 -6.17 16.60 -5.46
N ILE A 481 -6.71 15.51 -4.90
CA ILE A 481 -5.93 14.65 -4.03
C ILE A 481 -4.85 13.90 -4.81
N ALA A 482 -5.15 13.46 -6.03
CA ALA A 482 -4.16 12.81 -6.90
C ALA A 482 -2.98 13.75 -7.23
N LEU A 483 -3.25 15.02 -7.55
CA LEU A 483 -2.23 16.04 -7.78
C LEU A 483 -1.35 16.26 -6.54
N ARG A 484 -1.98 16.45 -5.37
CA ARG A 484 -1.27 16.68 -4.10
C ARG A 484 -0.32 15.54 -3.71
N TYR A 485 -0.68 14.30 -4.06
CA TYR A 485 0.13 13.10 -3.79
C TYR A 485 0.98 12.67 -4.99
N ASN A 486 1.05 13.50 -6.03
CA ASN A 486 1.83 13.26 -7.25
C ASN A 486 1.56 11.88 -7.88
N GLN A 487 0.28 11.50 -7.97
CA GLN A 487 -0.15 10.24 -8.56
C GLN A 487 -0.19 10.33 -10.08
N THR A 488 0.99 10.52 -10.67
CA THR A 488 1.20 11.01 -12.02
C THR A 488 0.45 10.23 -13.11
N ASP A 489 0.48 8.89 -13.08
CA ASP A 489 -0.21 8.05 -14.08
C ASP A 489 -1.73 7.94 -13.84
N ALA A 490 -2.17 8.00 -12.58
CA ALA A 490 -3.59 8.05 -12.24
C ALA A 490 -4.24 9.35 -12.71
N ILE A 491 -3.55 10.49 -12.54
CA ILE A 491 -3.96 11.78 -13.08
C ILE A 491 -4.10 11.70 -14.60
N ALA A 492 -3.14 11.08 -15.28
CA ALA A 492 -3.16 10.92 -16.73
C ALA A 492 -4.40 10.14 -17.20
N VAL A 493 -4.70 9.01 -16.57
CA VAL A 493 -5.89 8.21 -16.89
C VAL A 493 -7.18 9.00 -16.65
N TYR A 494 -7.28 9.66 -15.50
CA TYR A 494 -8.46 10.44 -15.15
C TYR A 494 -8.70 11.61 -16.12
N LEU A 495 -7.65 12.31 -16.54
CA LEU A 495 -7.74 13.44 -17.46
C LEU A 495 -8.11 13.04 -18.91
N LYS A 496 -8.13 11.74 -19.23
CA LYS A 496 -8.61 11.21 -20.53
C LYS A 496 -10.12 11.02 -20.61
N ILE A 497 -10.86 11.28 -19.53
CA ILE A 497 -12.33 11.27 -19.56
C ILE A 497 -12.80 12.19 -20.71
N LYS A 498 -13.67 11.67 -21.59
CA LYS A 498 -14.28 12.44 -22.66
C LYS A 498 -15.27 13.44 -22.05
N ASP A 499 -14.99 14.72 -22.17
CA ASP A 499 -15.78 15.81 -21.59
C ASP A 499 -16.08 16.90 -22.62
N ASN A 500 -16.62 16.49 -23.78
CA ASN A 500 -16.88 17.36 -24.93
C ASN A 500 -17.76 18.57 -24.59
N ASN A 501 -18.67 18.41 -23.62
CA ASN A 501 -19.61 19.47 -23.20
C ASN A 501 -19.19 20.15 -21.88
N SER A 502 -17.98 19.89 -21.38
CA SER A 502 -17.44 20.40 -20.11
C SER A 502 -18.28 20.07 -18.86
N THR A 503 -19.19 19.10 -18.94
CA THR A 503 -20.09 18.74 -17.84
C THR A 503 -19.34 18.17 -16.63
N TYR A 504 -18.32 17.34 -16.87
CA TYR A 504 -17.48 16.79 -15.80
C TYR A 504 -16.60 17.86 -15.18
N ALA A 505 -15.94 18.68 -16.02
CA ALA A 505 -15.14 19.81 -15.55
C ALA A 505 -15.97 20.78 -14.70
N ASN A 506 -17.20 21.10 -15.12
CA ASN A 506 -18.11 21.97 -14.37
C ASN A 506 -18.44 21.37 -13.00
N TYR A 507 -18.80 20.08 -12.94
CA TYR A 507 -19.08 19.40 -11.68
C TYR A 507 -17.86 19.35 -10.75
N ILE A 508 -16.67 19.05 -11.29
CA ILE A 508 -15.42 19.02 -10.52
C ILE A 508 -15.13 20.42 -9.94
N MET A 509 -15.29 21.47 -10.74
CA MET A 509 -15.01 22.86 -10.37
C MET A 509 -16.09 23.50 -9.48
N GLN A 510 -17.31 22.95 -9.46
CA GLN A 510 -18.42 23.43 -8.65
C GLN A 510 -18.10 23.32 -7.15
N GLY A 511 -18.32 24.38 -6.38
CA GLY A 511 -18.04 24.40 -4.93
C GLY A 511 -16.55 24.48 -4.56
N TYR A 512 -15.63 24.43 -5.53
CA TYR A 512 -14.18 24.58 -5.32
C TYR A 512 -13.67 25.98 -5.68
N GLU A 513 -14.51 27.01 -5.49
CA GLU A 513 -14.39 28.32 -6.15
C GLU A 513 -13.09 29.06 -5.84
N ASN A 514 -12.71 29.11 -4.56
CA ASN A 514 -11.56 29.85 -4.08
C ASN A 514 -10.23 29.21 -4.49
N TYR A 515 -10.24 27.94 -4.89
CA TYR A 515 -9.05 27.16 -5.19
C TYR A 515 -8.90 26.84 -6.69
N ARG A 516 -9.83 27.29 -7.56
CA ARG A 516 -9.81 26.98 -8.99
C ARG A 516 -8.52 27.41 -9.68
N LYS A 517 -7.98 28.60 -9.33
CA LYS A 517 -6.72 29.10 -9.91
C LYS A 517 -5.55 28.20 -9.53
N THR A 518 -5.39 27.89 -8.24
CA THR A 518 -4.36 26.98 -7.74
C THR A 518 -4.49 25.61 -8.37
N PHE A 519 -5.71 25.06 -8.42
CA PHE A 519 -5.98 23.77 -9.03
C PHE A 519 -5.57 23.70 -10.51
N LYS A 520 -5.85 24.75 -11.30
CA LYS A 520 -5.37 24.83 -12.69
C LYS A 520 -3.85 24.90 -12.77
N ASN A 521 -3.20 25.61 -11.86
CA ASN A 521 -1.74 25.68 -11.81
C ASN A 521 -1.13 24.31 -11.49
N ASP A 522 -1.71 23.57 -10.52
CA ASP A 522 -1.27 22.22 -10.18
C ASP A 522 -1.41 21.27 -11.39
N ILE A 523 -2.52 21.38 -12.14
CA ILE A 523 -2.72 20.63 -13.39
C ILE A 523 -1.65 20.98 -14.44
N LEU A 524 -1.32 22.27 -14.60
CA LEU A 524 -0.29 22.72 -15.54
C LEU A 524 1.11 22.24 -15.13
N GLU A 525 1.42 22.26 -13.83
CA GLU A 525 2.66 21.73 -13.30
C GLU A 525 2.80 20.23 -13.57
N TRP A 526 1.74 19.46 -13.30
CA TRP A 526 1.67 18.06 -13.69
C TRP A 526 1.89 17.89 -15.21
N ALA A 527 1.23 18.70 -16.05
CA ALA A 527 1.35 18.60 -17.50
C ALA A 527 2.78 18.87 -18.00
N ARG A 528 3.52 19.79 -17.37
CA ARG A 528 4.95 20.05 -17.67
C ARG A 528 5.83 18.86 -17.33
N ASN A 529 5.56 18.20 -16.21
CA ASN A 529 6.42 17.12 -15.70
C ASN A 529 6.01 15.73 -16.20
N TYR A 530 4.81 15.58 -16.77
CA TYR A 530 4.31 14.27 -17.17
C TYR A 530 5.02 13.74 -18.42
N LYS A 531 5.94 12.78 -18.22
CA LYS A 531 6.63 12.01 -19.27
C LYS A 531 7.11 12.90 -20.45
N PRO A 532 7.89 13.97 -20.23
CA PRO A 532 8.19 14.99 -21.25
C PRO A 532 8.83 14.45 -22.54
N LYS A 533 9.46 13.27 -22.47
CA LYS A 533 10.03 12.56 -23.62
C LYS A 533 9.00 11.88 -24.55
N LYS A 534 7.70 11.91 -24.21
CA LYS A 534 6.63 11.32 -25.03
C LYS A 534 5.70 12.42 -25.51
N MET A 535 5.44 12.49 -26.81
CA MET A 535 4.39 13.37 -27.34
C MET A 535 3.01 12.89 -26.88
N LYS A 536 2.12 13.84 -26.57
CA LYS A 536 0.70 13.58 -26.28
C LYS A 536 -0.17 14.48 -27.12
N GLU A 537 -1.27 13.93 -27.62
CA GLU A 537 -2.32 14.68 -28.31
C GLU A 537 -3.30 15.23 -27.26
N LYS A 538 -3.51 16.55 -27.24
CA LYS A 538 -4.47 17.21 -26.32
C LYS A 538 -5.88 16.64 -26.44
N GLU A 539 -6.29 16.22 -27.64
CA GLU A 539 -7.59 15.61 -27.91
C GLU A 539 -7.84 14.34 -27.07
N THR A 540 -6.77 13.59 -26.76
CA THR A 540 -6.89 12.40 -25.92
C THR A 540 -7.13 12.73 -24.45
N TYR A 541 -6.84 13.95 -24.01
CA TYR A 541 -7.02 14.44 -22.65
C TYR A 541 -8.16 15.47 -22.60
N SER A 542 -9.33 15.10 -23.09
CA SER A 542 -10.50 15.99 -23.19
C SER A 542 -10.82 16.69 -21.87
N LEU A 543 -10.82 15.97 -20.73
CA LEU A 543 -11.09 16.57 -19.43
C LEU A 543 -10.00 17.58 -18.99
N LEU A 544 -8.72 17.35 -19.34
CA LEU A 544 -7.66 18.35 -19.11
C LEU A 544 -8.00 19.66 -19.82
N ILE A 545 -8.41 19.58 -21.08
CA ILE A 545 -8.78 20.75 -21.87
C ILE A 545 -9.98 21.45 -21.27
N SER A 546 -11.04 20.71 -20.91
CA SER A 546 -12.24 21.28 -20.29
C SER A 546 -11.94 21.96 -18.94
N LEU A 547 -11.13 21.35 -18.08
CA LEU A 547 -10.73 21.93 -16.78
C LEU A 547 -9.90 23.21 -16.94
N LEU A 548 -8.94 23.24 -17.86
CA LEU A 548 -8.14 24.44 -18.11
C LEU A 548 -8.93 25.54 -18.81
N SER A 549 -9.91 25.16 -19.65
CA SER A 549 -10.80 26.08 -20.36
C SER A 549 -11.92 26.66 -19.48
N PHE A 550 -12.18 26.09 -18.29
CA PHE A 550 -13.24 26.52 -17.38
C PHE A 550 -13.16 28.02 -17.06
N ASN A 551 -14.21 28.81 -17.31
CA ASN A 551 -14.24 30.26 -17.03
C ASN A 551 -15.36 30.64 -16.06
N ARG A 552 -15.10 31.61 -15.17
CA ARG A 552 -15.99 32.10 -14.11
C ARG A 552 -17.28 32.75 -14.64
N SER A 553 -17.24 33.30 -15.86
CA SER A 553 -18.26 34.24 -16.36
C SER A 553 -19.33 33.69 -17.30
N ASN A 554 -19.27 32.44 -17.77
CA ASN A 554 -20.22 31.93 -18.76
C ASN A 554 -20.74 30.52 -18.41
N LEU A 555 -21.71 30.46 -17.49
CA LEU A 555 -22.55 29.28 -17.30
C LEU A 555 -23.49 29.01 -18.51
N LYS A 556 -23.53 29.88 -19.53
CA LYS A 556 -24.50 29.77 -20.64
C LYS A 556 -23.96 29.84 -22.07
N ILE A 557 -22.72 30.27 -22.35
CA ILE A 557 -22.25 30.39 -23.75
C ILE A 557 -20.74 30.11 -23.86
N PHE A 558 -20.38 29.03 -24.55
CA PHE A 558 -19.01 28.75 -25.00
C PHE A 558 -18.59 29.80 -26.06
N LYS A 559 -18.05 30.94 -25.63
CA LYS A 559 -17.21 31.74 -26.53
C LYS A 559 -15.80 31.16 -26.50
N LYS A 560 -15.35 30.81 -27.70
CA LYS A 560 -14.10 30.18 -28.13
C LYS A 560 -12.84 31.04 -27.84
N ASN A 561 -12.74 31.66 -26.67
CA ASN A 561 -11.55 32.40 -26.26
C ASN A 561 -10.63 31.45 -25.49
N THR A 562 -9.44 31.20 -26.01
CA THR A 562 -8.37 30.45 -25.32
C THR A 562 -8.05 31.10 -23.98
N THR A 563 -8.30 30.39 -22.89
CA THR A 563 -7.93 30.82 -21.54
C THR A 563 -6.41 30.90 -21.40
N GLU A 564 -5.93 31.71 -20.44
CA GLU A 564 -4.49 31.80 -20.14
C GLU A 564 -3.89 30.42 -19.82
N SER A 565 -4.62 29.58 -19.10
CA SER A 565 -4.17 28.21 -18.80
C SER A 565 -4.03 27.34 -20.06
N ILE A 566 -4.91 27.49 -21.06
CA ILE A 566 -4.76 26.77 -22.33
C ILE A 566 -3.57 27.31 -23.13
N LYS A 567 -3.32 28.63 -23.10
CA LYS A 567 -2.10 29.20 -23.71
C LYS A 567 -0.84 28.62 -23.06
N LEU A 568 -0.82 28.49 -21.73
CA LEU A 568 0.28 27.88 -21.00
C LEU A 568 0.46 26.40 -21.36
N LEU A 569 -0.62 25.63 -21.52
CA LEU A 569 -0.55 24.25 -21.98
C LEU A 569 0.01 24.15 -23.41
N ASN A 570 -0.41 25.05 -24.31
CA ASN A 570 0.07 25.09 -25.69
C ASN A 570 1.57 25.38 -25.80
N ASN A 571 2.15 26.06 -24.81
CA ASN A 571 3.59 26.33 -24.74
C ASN A 571 4.41 25.15 -24.19
N ILE A 572 3.78 24.04 -23.77
CA ILE A 572 4.49 22.86 -23.29
C ILE A 572 4.86 21.97 -24.49
N PRO A 573 6.17 21.78 -24.80
CA PRO A 573 6.59 21.22 -26.09
C PRO A 573 6.05 19.82 -26.42
N HIS A 574 5.80 18.98 -25.41
CA HIS A 574 5.35 17.60 -25.60
C HIS A 574 3.82 17.43 -25.61
N TRP A 575 3.07 18.53 -25.69
CA TRP A 575 1.61 18.54 -25.83
C TRP A 575 1.21 19.15 -27.18
N ARG A 576 0.85 18.28 -28.12
CA ARG A 576 0.39 18.64 -29.46
C ARG A 576 -1.06 19.10 -29.42
#